data_AF-A0A512J2U3-F1
#
_entry.id   AF-A0A512J2U3-F1
#
_cell.length_a   1.000
_cell.length_b   1.000
_cell.length_c   1.000
_cell.angle_alpha   90.00
_cell.angle_beta   90.00
_cell.angle_gamma   90.00
#
_symmetry.space_group_name_H-M   'P 1'
#
loop_
_entity.id
_entity.type
_entity.pdbx_description
1 polymer ?
#
loop_
_entity_poly.entity_id
_entity_poly.type
_entity_poly.pdbx_seq_one_letter_code
_entity_poly.pdbx_strand_id
1 'polypeptide(L)' 'MTERHAAIMDPIGEGAHARAVGRPKDACPYPAGSPERRAWFEGYDGAPADEGPDLPLDASR' A
#
# COMPACT_ATOMS: atom_id res chain seq x y z
N MET A 1 0.44 -29.39 3.80
CA MET A 1 -0.19 -28.17 4.34
C MET A 1 0.61 -27.01 3.81
N THR A 2 0.05 -26.19 2.93
CA THR A 2 0.70 -24.97 2.43
C THR A 2 0.76 -23.97 3.57
N GLU A 3 1.82 -24.10 4.36
CA GLU A 3 2.24 -23.16 5.37
C GLU A 3 2.29 -21.80 4.69
N ARG A 4 1.40 -20.93 5.15
CA ARG A 4 1.10 -19.66 4.52
C ARG A 4 2.39 -18.85 4.58
N HIS A 5 3.13 -18.83 3.48
CA HIS A 5 3.98 -17.71 3.11
C HIS A 5 3.05 -16.51 2.89
N ALA A 6 2.40 -16.04 3.96
CA ALA A 6 2.17 -14.62 4.12
C ALA A 6 3.59 -14.06 4.18
N ALA A 7 4.17 -13.86 2.99
CA ALA A 7 5.27 -12.94 2.83
C ALA A 7 4.86 -11.74 3.67
N ILE A 8 5.66 -11.46 4.69
CA ILE A 8 5.39 -10.47 5.72
C ILE A 8 5.47 -9.12 4.98
N MET A 9 4.44 -8.82 4.20
CA MET A 9 4.34 -7.57 3.47
C MET A 9 4.23 -6.51 4.54
N ASP A 10 5.11 -5.52 4.45
CA ASP A 10 5.01 -4.34 5.29
C ASP A 10 3.58 -3.79 5.19
N PRO A 11 3.01 -3.30 6.30
CA PRO A 11 1.62 -2.85 6.31
C PRO A 11 1.32 -1.86 5.18
N ILE A 12 2.28 -0.99 4.84
CA ILE A 12 2.22 -0.05 3.71
C ILE A 12 1.99 -0.79 2.37
N GLY A 13 2.82 -1.80 2.08
CA GLY A 13 2.68 -2.59 0.85
C GLY A 13 1.35 -3.34 0.80
N GLU A 14 0.88 -3.84 1.94
CA GLU A 14 -0.42 -4.51 2.03
C GLU A 14 -1.59 -3.56 1.77
N GLY A 15 -1.51 -2.32 2.28
CA GLY A 15 -2.49 -1.27 1.99
C GLY A 15 -2.53 -0.88 0.51
N ALA A 16 -1.36 -0.67 -0.09
CA ALA A 16 -1.25 -0.37 -1.51
C ALA A 16 -1.81 -1.50 -2.39
N HIS A 17 -1.49 -2.75 -2.04
CA HIS A 17 -2.03 -3.91 -2.73
C HIS A 17 -3.56 -4.00 -2.57
N ALA A 18 -4.09 -3.78 -1.37
CA ALA A 18 -5.53 -3.75 -1.12
C ALA A 18 -6.25 -2.72 -2.01
N ARG A 19 -5.70 -1.51 -2.15
CA ARG A 19 -6.20 -0.51 -3.11
C ARG A 19 -6.15 -1.04 -4.55
N ALA A 20 -5.01 -1.61 -4.97
CA ALA A 20 -4.81 -2.10 -6.33
C ALA A 20 -5.77 -3.23 -6.72
N VAL A 21 -6.13 -4.10 -5.77
CA VAL A 21 -7.12 -5.17 -5.98
C VAL A 21 -8.57 -4.73 -5.71
N GLY A 22 -8.80 -3.46 -5.34
CA GLY A 22 -10.12 -2.92 -5.06
C GLY A 22 -10.74 -3.39 -3.73
N ARG A 23 -9.94 -3.87 -2.77
CA ARG A 23 -10.40 -4.15 -1.41
C ARG A 23 -10.69 -2.84 -0.68
N PRO A 24 -11.71 -2.78 0.20
CA PRO A 24 -12.04 -1.56 0.95
C PRO A 24 -11.10 -1.33 2.14
N LYS A 25 -11.06 -0.09 2.66
CA LYS A 25 -10.32 0.32 3.87
C LYS A 25 -10.71 -0.48 5.12
N ASP A 26 -11.96 -0.91 5.23
CA ASP A 26 -12.45 -1.77 6.32
C ASP A 26 -11.93 -3.22 6.26
N ALA A 27 -11.28 -3.62 5.17
CA ALA A 27 -10.59 -4.91 5.08
C ALA A 27 -9.21 -4.91 5.77
N CYS A 28 -8.82 -3.78 6.38
CA CYS A 28 -7.59 -3.65 7.15
C CYS A 28 -7.59 -4.67 8.32
N PRO A 29 -6.63 -5.61 8.36
CA PRO A 29 -6.59 -6.66 9.38
C PRO A 29 -6.06 -6.17 10.74
N TYR A 30 -5.50 -4.96 10.78
CA TYR A 30 -4.83 -4.42 11.96
C TYR A 30 -5.83 -3.77 12.96
N PRO A 31 -5.59 -3.89 14.27
CA PRO A 31 -6.45 -3.29 15.28
C PRO A 31 -6.51 -1.76 15.17
N ALA A 32 -7.61 -1.17 15.64
CA ALA A 32 -7.73 0.28 15.77
C ALA A 32 -6.65 0.84 16.72
N GLY A 33 -5.94 1.88 16.29
CA GLY A 33 -4.90 2.54 17.10
C GLY A 33 -3.50 1.95 16.97
N SER A 34 -3.35 0.79 16.32
CA SER A 34 -2.04 0.19 16.04
C SER A 34 -1.24 1.00 15.01
N PRO A 35 0.10 1.12 15.17
CA PRO A 35 0.94 1.77 14.17
C PRO A 35 0.88 1.07 12.81
N GLU A 36 0.69 -0.24 12.77
CA GLU A 36 0.55 -1.03 11.54
C GLU A 36 -0.71 -0.64 10.77
N ARG A 37 -1.82 -0.33 11.46
CA ARG A 37 -3.04 0.19 10.82
C ARG A 37 -2.80 1.53 10.16
N ARG A 38 -2.00 2.41 10.78
CA ARG A 38 -1.64 3.72 10.22
C ARG A 38 -0.81 3.55 8.95
N ALA A 39 0.22 2.69 9.01
CA ALA A 39 1.06 2.35 7.88
C ALA A 39 0.26 1.69 6.73
N TRP A 40 -0.68 0.80 7.05
CA TRP A 40 -1.59 0.23 6.05
C TRP A 40 -2.46 1.28 5.38
N PHE A 41 -3.01 2.22 6.14
CA PHE A 41 -3.77 3.31 5.54
C PHE A 41 -2.92 4.25 4.71
N GLU A 42 -1.67 4.51 5.09
CA GLU A 42 -0.73 5.32 4.31
C GLU A 42 -0.51 4.72 2.91
N GLY A 43 -0.23 3.41 2.83
CA GLY A 43 -0.11 2.71 1.56
C GLY A 43 -1.43 2.63 0.78
N TYR A 44 -2.55 2.42 1.47
CA TYR A 44 -3.87 2.38 0.84
C TYR A 44 -4.30 3.73 0.26
N ASP A 45 -4.12 4.82 1.00
CA ASP A 45 -4.42 6.18 0.55
C ASP A 45 -3.55 6.56 -0.65
N GLY A 46 -2.41 5.88 -0.80
CA GLY A 46 -1.44 6.16 -1.83
C GLY A 46 -0.83 7.52 -1.61
N ALA A 47 -0.61 7.90 -0.34
CA ALA A 47 0.15 9.10 -0.03
C ALA A 47 1.47 8.98 -0.81
N PRO A 48 1.73 9.86 -1.78
CA PRO A 48 2.95 9.78 -2.54
C PRO A 48 4.06 10.04 -1.53
N ALA A 49 4.83 9.00 -1.20
CA ALA A 49 6.14 9.20 -0.60
C ALA A 49 7.03 9.80 -1.70
N ASP A 50 6.80 11.07 -2.02
CA ASP A 50 7.60 11.85 -2.95
C ASP A 50 7.81 11.18 -4.33
N GLU A 51 6.79 10.52 -4.89
CA GLU A 51 6.76 10.32 -6.34
C GLU A 51 6.38 11.66 -6.96
N GLY A 52 7.39 12.53 -7.05
CA GLY A 52 7.35 13.75 -7.84
C GLY A 52 6.75 13.41 -9.21
N PRO A 53 5.93 14.31 -9.78
CA PRO A 53 5.19 14.02 -10.99
C PRO A 53 6.15 13.45 -12.02
N ASP A 54 5.79 12.29 -12.59
CA ASP A 54 6.36 11.77 -13.82
C ASP A 54 6.47 12.94 -14.81
N LEU A 55 7.63 13.59 -14.81
CA LEU A 55 7.98 14.52 -15.86
C LEU A 55 7.97 13.63 -17.09
N PRO A 56 7.13 13.94 -18.11
CA PRO A 56 7.21 13.19 -19.34
C PRO A 56 8.66 13.28 -19.78
N LEU A 57 9.30 12.11 -19.91
CA LEU A 57 10.58 11.99 -20.58
C LEU A 57 10.32 12.51 -21.99
N ASP A 58 10.49 13.82 -22.18
CA ASP A 58 10.36 14.51 -23.45
C ASP A 58 11.57 14.08 -24.28
N ALA A 59 11.49 12.84 -24.74
CA ALA A 59 12.28 12.29 -25.80
C ALA A 59 11.72 12.86 -27.11
N SER A 60 12.00 14.13 -27.40
CA SER A 60 12.03 14.64 -28.79
C SER A 60 12.62 16.05 -28.87
N ARG A 61 13.93 16.10 -29.14
CA ARG A 61 14.51 16.54 -30.43
C ARG A 61 15.77 17.38 -30.29
#